data_AF-A0A0F8Z8B1-F1
#
_entry.id   AF-A0A0F8Z8B1-F1
#
_cell.length_a   1.000
_cell.length_b   1.000
_cell.length_c   1.000
_cell.angle_alpha   90.00
_cell.angle_beta   90.00
_cell.angle_gamma   90.00
#
_symmetry.space_group_name_H-M   'P 1'
#
loop_
_entity.id
_entity.type
_entity.pdbx_description
1 polymer ?
#
loop_
_entity_poly.entity_id
_entity_poly.type
_entity_poly.pdbx_seq_one_letter_code
_entity_poly.pdbx_strand_id
1 'polypeptide(L)'
;GAANFPLGVDEYDVAGSFLGQPARLVKCQTSDVEVPVDAEIVLEGEIAQGERVPEGPFGEYPGTYGAGNLTPKDAPVIHFKCFTHREQPIYQAIICGPTLGHESTYLNCVSREGGLYTATKAVCPAVKAVCIHPCRYVAAIQLGGGYHPGDVGLILAAAFSTNDFVKYVVVVNEDVDIADPADLFWAMSTRVDPGRDFHIFPQMREDALDPSTNRVCDKVGIDASVPLDVDARGFTRTRIPNLDKINLAKYLEAFL
;
A
#
# COMPACT_ATOMS: atom_id res chain seq x y z
N GLY A 1 7.56 10.90 2.64
CA GLY A 1 8.03 9.97 1.60
C GLY A 1 6.96 8.94 1.29
N ALA A 2 7.30 7.97 0.44
CA ALA A 2 6.44 6.81 0.20
C ALA A 2 6.35 5.92 1.45
N ALA A 3 7.43 5.75 2.21
CA ALA A 3 7.40 5.09 3.51
C ALA A 3 7.11 6.08 4.65
N ASN A 4 6.49 5.57 5.73
CA ASN A 4 6.29 6.30 6.98
C ASN A 4 7.28 5.77 8.03
N PHE A 5 8.42 6.46 8.17
CA PHE A 5 9.38 6.16 9.23
C PHE A 5 9.19 7.08 10.44
N PRO A 6 9.64 6.66 11.65
CA PRO A 6 9.67 7.54 12.81
C PRO A 6 10.46 8.83 12.54
N LEU A 7 10.09 9.90 13.23
CA LEU A 7 10.84 11.16 13.18
C LEU A 7 12.31 10.94 13.57
N GLY A 8 13.21 11.50 12.78
CA GLY A 8 14.67 11.39 12.99
C GLY A 8 15.32 10.19 12.30
N VAL A 9 14.56 9.34 11.60
CA VAL A 9 15.11 8.36 10.66
C VAL A 9 15.30 9.03 9.31
N ASP A 10 16.53 8.99 8.78
CA ASP A 10 16.84 9.46 7.43
C ASP A 10 16.47 8.38 6.40
N GLU A 11 15.62 8.72 5.43
CA GLU A 11 15.24 7.81 4.37
C GLU A 11 16.41 7.41 3.45
N TYR A 12 17.50 8.19 3.39
CA TYR A 12 18.72 7.79 2.67
C TYR A 12 19.46 6.65 3.37
N ASP A 13 19.45 6.59 4.70
CA ASP A 13 20.01 5.46 5.44
C ASP A 13 19.23 4.18 5.15
N VAL A 14 17.90 4.30 5.11
CA VAL A 14 17.03 3.19 4.74
C VAL A 14 17.28 2.75 3.29
N ALA A 15 17.36 3.70 2.35
CA ALA A 15 17.70 3.40 0.96
C ALA A 15 19.07 2.69 0.85
N GLY A 16 20.07 3.15 1.61
CA GLY A 16 21.39 2.52 1.68
C GLY A 16 21.35 1.08 2.20
N SER A 17 20.48 0.80 3.17
CA SER A 17 20.30 -0.58 3.67
C SER A 17 19.79 -1.55 2.60
N PHE A 18 18.90 -1.09 1.70
CA PHE A 18 18.44 -1.89 0.55
C PHE A 18 19.53 -2.07 -0.51
N LEU A 19 20.37 -1.06 -0.71
CA LEU A 19 21.50 -1.10 -1.64
C LEU A 19 22.70 -1.89 -1.10
N GLY A 20 22.69 -2.24 0.19
CA GLY A 20 23.81 -2.89 0.89
C GLY A 20 25.01 -1.97 1.14
N GLN A 21 24.87 -0.66 0.90
CA GLN A 21 25.90 0.35 1.08
C GLN A 21 25.26 1.72 1.30
N PRO A 22 25.90 2.64 2.05
CA PRO A 22 25.36 3.99 2.27
C PRO A 22 25.03 4.71 0.96
N ALA A 23 23.95 5.50 0.97
CA ALA A 23 23.64 6.37 -0.16
C ALA A 23 24.78 7.36 -0.41
N ARG A 24 25.17 7.52 -1.69
CA ARG A 24 26.23 8.47 -2.06
C ARG A 24 25.61 9.85 -2.23
N LEU A 25 25.97 10.76 -1.34
CA LEU A 25 25.40 12.11 -1.30
C LEU A 25 26.45 13.18 -1.58
N VAL A 26 26.00 14.33 -2.07
CA VAL A 26 26.80 15.53 -2.29
C VAL A 26 26.00 16.75 -1.87
N LYS A 27 26.69 17.77 -1.32
CA LYS A 27 26.05 19.04 -0.99
C LYS A 27 25.57 19.78 -2.25
N CYS A 28 24.39 20.36 -2.13
CA CYS A 28 23.83 21.32 -3.07
C CYS A 28 24.77 22.53 -3.29
N GLN A 29 24.62 23.21 -4.43
CA GLN A 29 25.41 24.41 -4.77
C GLN A 29 24.99 25.64 -3.97
N THR A 30 23.70 25.72 -3.62
CA THR A 30 23.07 26.92 -3.04
C THR A 30 22.51 26.71 -1.64
N SER A 31 22.63 25.50 -1.07
CA SER A 31 22.17 25.19 0.29
C SER A 31 23.01 24.10 0.96
N ASP A 32 22.86 23.94 2.28
CA ASP A 32 23.51 22.88 3.05
C ASP A 32 22.81 21.51 2.96
N VAL A 33 21.81 21.37 2.08
CA VAL A 33 21.11 20.10 1.85
C VAL A 33 21.96 19.18 0.99
N GLU A 34 21.92 17.88 1.29
CA GLU A 34 22.59 16.84 0.51
C GLU A 34 21.61 16.14 -0.44
N VAL A 35 22.10 15.79 -1.63
CA VAL A 35 21.34 15.11 -2.69
C VAL A 35 22.12 13.92 -3.25
N PRO A 36 21.46 12.92 -3.87
CA PRO A 36 22.15 11.78 -4.44
C PRO A 36 23.12 12.21 -5.55
N VAL A 37 24.38 11.77 -5.44
CA VAL A 37 25.42 11.98 -6.46
C VAL A 37 24.97 11.46 -7.83
N ASP A 38 24.18 10.39 -7.82
CA ASP A 38 23.75 9.70 -9.02
C ASP A 38 22.47 10.26 -9.63
N ALA A 39 21.86 11.30 -9.05
CA ALA A 39 20.63 11.90 -9.59
C ALA A 39 20.82 12.39 -11.05
N GLU A 40 19.78 12.25 -11.87
CA GLU A 40 19.76 12.75 -13.25
C GLU A 40 19.59 14.27 -13.28
N ILE A 41 18.67 14.78 -12.43
CA ILE A 41 18.26 16.18 -12.35
C ILE A 41 18.06 16.54 -10.87
N VAL A 42 18.56 17.69 -10.44
CA VAL A 42 18.34 18.27 -9.10
C VAL A 42 17.87 19.71 -9.25
N LEU A 43 16.75 20.03 -8.58
CA LEU A 43 16.20 21.36 -8.47
C LEU A 43 16.42 21.88 -7.04
N GLU A 44 17.31 22.86 -6.88
CA GLU A 44 17.55 23.49 -5.59
C GLU A 44 16.70 24.75 -5.47
N GLY A 45 16.03 24.93 -4.34
CA GLY A 45 15.17 26.08 -4.11
C GLY A 45 14.71 26.20 -2.67
N GLU A 46 13.91 27.23 -2.41
CA GLU A 46 13.35 27.51 -1.10
C GLU A 46 11.83 27.64 -1.19
N ILE A 47 11.14 27.13 -0.16
CA ILE A 47 9.70 27.33 -0.02
C ILE A 47 9.45 28.77 0.41
N ALA A 48 8.75 29.53 -0.42
CA ALA A 48 8.44 30.93 -0.19
C ALA A 48 7.49 31.10 1.00
N GLN A 49 7.97 31.68 2.09
CA GLN A 49 7.15 31.89 3.28
C GLN A 49 6.03 32.90 2.99
N GLY A 50 4.78 32.47 3.19
CA GLY A 50 3.60 33.33 3.04
C GLY A 50 3.11 33.53 1.61
N GLU A 51 3.88 33.10 0.61
CA GLU A 51 3.46 33.11 -0.79
C GLU A 51 2.74 31.81 -1.12
N ARG A 52 1.52 31.94 -1.67
CA ARG A 52 0.73 30.82 -2.14
C ARG A 52 0.04 31.17 -3.44
N VAL A 53 -0.12 30.18 -4.30
CA VAL A 53 -0.82 30.31 -5.59
C VAL A 53 -1.78 29.14 -5.79
N PRO A 54 -2.83 29.31 -6.62
CA PRO A 54 -3.72 28.21 -6.96
C PRO A 54 -2.96 27.05 -7.62
N GLU A 55 -3.07 25.86 -7.05
CA GLU A 55 -2.48 24.60 -7.55
C GLU A 55 -3.59 23.56 -7.78
N GLY A 56 -3.41 22.76 -8.84
CA GLY A 56 -4.35 21.74 -9.28
C GLY A 56 -5.48 22.25 -10.19
N PRO A 57 -6.53 21.43 -10.40
CA PRO A 57 -6.67 20.09 -9.85
C PRO A 57 -5.66 19.11 -10.46
N PHE A 58 -5.28 18.09 -9.69
CA PHE A 58 -4.39 17.01 -10.13
C PHE A 58 -5.11 15.66 -9.94
N GLY A 59 -4.89 14.74 -10.88
CA GLY A 59 -5.44 13.39 -10.83
C GLY A 59 -4.64 12.53 -9.85
N GLU A 60 -5.30 12.07 -8.78
CA GLU A 60 -4.64 11.40 -7.65
C GLU A 60 -4.76 9.88 -7.69
N TYR A 61 -3.98 9.20 -6.85
CA TYR A 61 -3.96 7.74 -6.76
C TYR A 61 -5.31 7.07 -6.46
N PRO A 62 -6.33 7.71 -5.84
CA PRO A 62 -7.66 7.11 -5.74
C PRO A 62 -8.39 6.97 -7.08
N GLY A 63 -7.87 7.57 -8.15
CA GLY A 63 -8.56 7.68 -9.44
C GLY A 63 -9.52 8.86 -9.52
N THR A 64 -9.43 9.80 -8.57
CA THR A 64 -10.23 11.03 -8.54
C THR A 64 -9.31 12.25 -8.51
N TYR A 65 -9.83 13.42 -8.89
CA TYR A 65 -9.12 14.67 -8.67
C TYR A 65 -9.05 14.98 -7.17
N GLY A 66 -8.00 15.68 -6.73
CA GLY A 66 -7.66 15.95 -5.32
C GLY A 66 -8.86 16.08 -4.36
N ALA A 67 -9.08 15.05 -3.53
CA ALA A 67 -10.18 14.95 -2.56
C ALA A 67 -11.59 15.15 -3.16
N GLY A 68 -11.80 14.74 -4.41
CA GLY A 68 -13.04 14.98 -5.17
C GLY A 68 -13.27 16.46 -5.53
N ASN A 69 -12.27 17.33 -5.36
CA ASN A 69 -12.39 18.76 -5.62
C ASN A 69 -11.68 19.15 -6.92
N LEU A 70 -12.42 19.79 -7.82
CA LEU A 70 -11.90 20.36 -9.07
C LEU A 70 -11.42 21.81 -8.89
N THR A 71 -11.65 22.40 -7.74
CA THR A 71 -11.26 23.77 -7.41
C THR A 71 -9.81 23.76 -6.94
N PRO A 72 -8.91 24.50 -7.62
CA PRO A 72 -7.54 24.67 -7.18
C PRO A 72 -7.46 25.17 -5.73
N LYS A 73 -6.44 24.75 -4.99
CA LYS A 73 -6.17 25.22 -3.62
C LYS A 73 -4.86 25.98 -3.58
N ASP A 74 -4.79 26.96 -2.70
CA ASP A 74 -3.57 27.74 -2.51
C ASP A 74 -2.45 26.89 -1.90
N ALA A 75 -1.46 26.54 -2.73
CA ALA A 75 -0.28 25.77 -2.33
C ALA A 75 0.95 26.67 -2.18
N PRO A 76 1.94 26.29 -1.35
CA PRO A 76 3.19 27.04 -1.23
C PRO A 76 3.94 27.12 -2.56
N VAL A 77 4.60 28.24 -2.82
CA VAL A 77 5.49 28.41 -3.98
C VAL A 77 6.91 27.98 -3.63
N ILE A 78 7.59 27.32 -4.56
CA ILE A 78 9.03 27.05 -4.47
C ILE A 78 9.75 27.99 -5.44
N HIS A 79 10.70 28.78 -4.93
CA HIS A 79 11.60 29.59 -5.75
C HIS A 79 12.89 28.82 -6.01
N PHE A 80 13.08 28.36 -7.25
CA PHE A 80 14.29 27.64 -7.65
C PHE A 80 15.48 28.60 -7.79
N LYS A 81 16.60 28.21 -7.20
CA LYS A 81 17.87 28.95 -7.20
C LYS A 81 18.92 28.30 -8.08
N CYS A 82 18.89 26.97 -8.22
CA CYS A 82 19.86 26.23 -9.01
C CYS A 82 19.20 25.05 -9.73
N PHE A 83 19.65 24.81 -10.96
CA PHE A 83 19.32 23.66 -11.77
C PHE A 83 20.61 22.92 -12.08
N THR A 84 20.81 21.73 -11.51
CA THR A 84 21.97 20.89 -11.79
C THR A 84 21.50 19.57 -12.39
N HIS A 85 22.29 19.03 -13.32
CA HIS A 85 21.94 17.80 -14.05
C HIS A 85 23.18 17.16 -14.68
N ARG A 86 23.07 15.90 -15.08
CA ARG A 86 24.07 15.23 -15.92
C ARG A 86 24.09 15.82 -17.33
N GLU A 87 25.17 15.65 -18.09
CA GLU A 87 25.31 16.23 -19.44
C GLU A 87 24.13 15.90 -20.38
N GLN A 88 23.59 14.67 -20.30
CA GLN A 88 22.42 14.21 -21.04
C GLN A 88 21.42 13.59 -20.05
N PRO A 89 20.61 14.39 -19.35
CA PRO A 89 19.80 13.90 -18.25
C PRO A 89 18.55 13.18 -18.77
N ILE A 90 18.14 12.13 -18.05
CA ILE A 90 16.87 11.44 -18.25
C ILE A 90 15.83 12.03 -17.29
N TYR A 91 14.73 12.55 -17.85
CA TYR A 91 13.60 12.98 -17.05
C TYR A 91 12.72 11.78 -16.70
N GLN A 92 12.74 11.38 -15.42
CA GLN A 92 11.83 10.36 -14.89
C GLN A 92 10.55 11.04 -14.38
N ALA A 93 9.40 10.61 -14.89
CA ALA A 93 8.09 11.01 -14.39
C ALA A 93 7.26 9.78 -14.07
N ILE A 94 6.48 9.88 -12.99
CA ILE A 94 5.56 8.84 -12.55
C ILE A 94 4.15 9.29 -12.93
N ILE A 95 3.46 8.45 -13.71
CA ILE A 95 2.05 8.67 -14.02
C ILE A 95 1.23 8.26 -12.80
N CYS A 96 0.54 9.23 -12.20
CA CYS A 96 -0.35 8.98 -11.08
C CYS A 96 -1.65 8.33 -11.56
N GLY A 97 -2.18 7.38 -10.79
CA GLY A 97 -3.49 6.80 -11.02
C GLY A 97 -3.79 5.58 -10.15
N PRO A 98 -5.00 5.01 -10.28
CA PRO A 98 -5.51 3.93 -9.44
C PRO A 98 -5.18 2.53 -9.97
N THR A 99 -4.55 2.42 -11.14
CA THR A 99 -4.45 1.14 -11.84
C THR A 99 -3.38 0.23 -11.21
N LEU A 100 -3.69 -1.08 -11.13
CA LEU A 100 -2.69 -2.12 -10.90
C LEU A 100 -1.59 -2.03 -11.96
N GLY A 101 -0.33 -2.20 -11.55
CA GLY A 101 0.81 -2.12 -12.46
C GLY A 101 1.40 -0.71 -12.64
N HIS A 102 0.75 0.33 -12.13
CA HIS A 102 1.34 1.67 -12.13
C HIS A 102 2.42 1.81 -11.04
N GLU A 103 3.53 2.45 -11.39
CA GLU A 103 4.67 2.70 -10.48
C GLU A 103 4.23 3.44 -9.20
N SER A 104 3.31 4.41 -9.33
CA SER A 104 2.73 5.13 -8.19
C SER A 104 2.07 4.20 -7.17
N THR A 105 1.40 3.13 -7.65
CA THR A 105 0.74 2.16 -6.78
C THR A 105 1.76 1.37 -5.99
N TYR A 106 2.81 0.85 -6.62
CA TYR A 106 3.83 0.05 -5.94
C TYR A 106 4.62 0.86 -4.92
N LEU A 107 5.04 2.08 -5.29
CA LEU A 107 5.75 2.96 -4.37
C LEU A 107 4.90 3.24 -3.11
N ASN A 108 3.61 3.45 -3.28
CA ASN A 108 2.72 3.69 -2.15
C ASN A 108 2.42 2.42 -1.34
N CYS A 109 2.14 1.28 -1.97
CA CYS A 109 1.61 0.10 -1.28
C CYS A 109 2.71 -0.74 -0.63
N VAL A 110 3.77 -1.09 -1.37
CA VAL A 110 4.83 -2.01 -0.90
C VAL A 110 5.57 -1.45 0.30
N SER A 111 5.85 -0.14 0.28
CA SER A 111 6.51 0.55 1.41
C SER A 111 5.69 0.51 2.70
N ARG A 112 4.36 0.42 2.60
CA ARG A 112 3.43 0.41 3.73
C ARG A 112 3.12 -0.99 4.23
N GLU A 113 3.13 -1.98 3.34
CA GLU A 113 2.95 -3.40 3.67
C GLU A 113 3.93 -3.86 4.76
N GLY A 114 5.18 -3.38 4.77
CA GLY A 114 6.14 -3.70 5.82
C GLY A 114 5.70 -3.28 7.22
N GLY A 115 5.08 -2.10 7.33
CA GLY A 115 4.52 -1.60 8.59
C GLY A 115 3.29 -2.41 9.04
N LEU A 116 2.36 -2.66 8.10
CA LEU A 116 1.18 -3.49 8.34
C LEU A 116 1.56 -4.91 8.77
N TYR A 117 2.51 -5.54 8.07
CA TYR A 117 3.03 -6.86 8.40
C TYR A 117 3.63 -6.88 9.80
N THR A 118 4.51 -5.93 10.11
CA THR A 118 5.18 -5.85 11.42
C THR A 118 4.15 -5.72 12.55
N ALA A 119 3.18 -4.83 12.40
CA ALA A 119 2.16 -4.57 13.42
C ALA A 119 1.26 -5.79 13.67
N THR A 120 0.78 -6.42 12.60
CA THR A 120 -0.14 -7.57 12.68
C THR A 120 0.58 -8.84 13.14
N LYS A 121 1.83 -9.05 12.70
CA LYS A 121 2.67 -10.16 13.14
C LYS A 121 3.02 -10.08 14.62
N ALA A 122 3.18 -8.87 15.17
CA ALA A 122 3.47 -8.67 16.58
C ALA A 122 2.33 -9.15 17.51
N VAL A 123 1.08 -9.04 17.07
CA VAL A 123 -0.09 -9.49 17.83
C VAL A 123 -0.49 -10.93 17.52
N CYS A 124 -0.20 -11.42 16.31
CA CYS A 124 -0.48 -12.80 15.91
C CYS A 124 0.68 -13.40 15.09
N PRO A 125 1.47 -14.33 15.67
CA PRO A 125 2.55 -15.01 14.94
C PRO A 125 2.08 -15.84 13.75
N ALA A 126 0.78 -16.16 13.64
CA ALA A 126 0.23 -16.93 12.52
C ALA A 126 0.10 -16.10 11.22
N VAL A 127 0.23 -14.78 11.28
CA VAL A 127 0.25 -13.91 10.07
C VAL A 127 1.39 -14.33 9.15
N LYS A 128 1.07 -14.71 7.92
CA LYS A 128 2.03 -15.20 6.91
C LYS A 128 2.43 -14.11 5.92
N ALA A 129 1.46 -13.35 5.44
CA ALA A 129 1.64 -12.32 4.43
C ALA A 129 0.57 -11.24 4.57
N VAL A 130 0.85 -10.07 4.01
CA VAL A 130 -0.11 -8.97 3.85
C VAL A 130 0.01 -8.42 2.44
N CYS A 131 -1.09 -7.84 1.93
CA CYS A 131 -1.11 -7.14 0.66
C CYS A 131 -1.97 -5.90 0.80
N ILE A 132 -1.51 -4.76 0.29
CA ILE A 132 -2.30 -3.54 0.15
C ILE A 132 -2.62 -3.37 -1.33
N HIS A 133 -3.90 -3.41 -1.65
CA HIS A 133 -4.38 -3.24 -3.02
C HIS A 133 -4.26 -1.77 -3.49
N PRO A 134 -4.35 -1.53 -4.81
CA PRO A 134 -4.36 -0.18 -5.36
C PRO A 134 -5.34 0.76 -4.67
N CYS A 135 -5.04 2.05 -4.77
CA CYS A 135 -5.71 3.11 -4.02
C CYS A 135 -5.55 3.01 -2.50
N ARG A 136 -4.77 2.05 -1.97
CA ARG A 136 -4.40 1.85 -0.55
C ARG A 136 -5.54 1.61 0.46
N TYR A 137 -6.80 1.67 0.03
CA TYR A 137 -7.95 1.57 0.93
C TYR A 137 -8.31 0.14 1.36
N VAL A 138 -7.84 -0.88 0.64
CA VAL A 138 -8.12 -2.28 0.94
C VAL A 138 -6.81 -3.00 1.25
N ALA A 139 -6.76 -3.66 2.40
CA ALA A 139 -5.67 -4.56 2.76
C ALA A 139 -6.18 -5.99 2.96
N ALA A 140 -5.36 -6.96 2.59
CA ALA A 140 -5.59 -8.37 2.84
C ALA A 140 -4.48 -8.92 3.76
N ILE A 141 -4.86 -9.80 4.69
CA ILE A 141 -3.96 -10.42 5.66
C ILE A 141 -4.17 -11.93 5.60
N GLN A 142 -3.10 -12.67 5.33
CA GLN A 142 -3.12 -14.12 5.23
C GLN A 142 -2.67 -14.75 6.55
N LEU A 143 -3.46 -15.69 7.06
CA LEU A 143 -3.18 -16.47 8.27
C LEU A 143 -2.82 -17.92 7.94
N GLY A 144 -1.80 -18.43 8.62
CA GLY A 144 -1.55 -19.87 8.73
C GLY A 144 -2.42 -20.52 9.81
N GLY A 145 -2.09 -21.74 10.19
CA GLY A 145 -2.75 -22.45 11.30
C GLY A 145 -2.26 -22.03 12.69
N GLY A 146 -3.02 -22.42 13.72
CA GLY A 146 -2.60 -22.34 15.13
C GLY A 146 -2.86 -21.01 15.85
N TYR A 147 -3.68 -20.12 15.26
CA TYR A 147 -4.16 -18.91 15.94
C TYR A 147 -5.40 -19.19 16.79
N HIS A 148 -5.65 -18.33 17.78
CA HIS A 148 -6.85 -18.34 18.61
C HIS A 148 -7.98 -17.56 17.92
N PRO A 149 -9.27 -17.94 18.08
CA PRO A 149 -10.38 -17.21 17.47
C PRO A 149 -10.38 -15.68 17.74
N GLY A 150 -9.94 -15.27 18.92
CA GLY A 150 -9.82 -13.86 19.29
C GLY A 150 -8.69 -13.08 18.61
N ASP A 151 -7.74 -13.76 17.95
CA ASP A 151 -6.57 -13.12 17.35
C ASP A 151 -6.95 -12.24 16.16
N VAL A 152 -8.03 -12.59 15.43
CA VAL A 152 -8.51 -11.79 14.29
C VAL A 152 -8.89 -10.37 14.74
N GLY A 153 -9.57 -10.23 15.88
CA GLY A 153 -9.88 -8.92 16.45
C GLY A 153 -8.64 -8.09 16.77
N LEU A 154 -7.59 -8.72 17.31
CA LEU A 154 -6.30 -8.07 17.58
C LEU A 154 -5.58 -7.67 16.29
N ILE A 155 -5.60 -8.54 15.27
CA ILE A 155 -5.03 -8.27 13.95
C ILE A 155 -5.70 -7.05 13.31
N LEU A 156 -7.03 -7.00 13.32
CA LEU A 156 -7.80 -5.88 12.76
C LEU A 156 -7.48 -4.56 13.50
N ALA A 157 -7.45 -4.60 14.84
CA ALA A 157 -7.07 -3.43 15.63
C ALA A 157 -5.64 -2.97 15.33
N ALA A 158 -4.68 -3.89 15.22
CA ALA A 158 -3.29 -3.59 14.87
C ALA A 158 -3.18 -2.97 13.46
N ALA A 159 -3.88 -3.53 12.48
CA ALA A 159 -3.92 -3.04 11.11
C ALA A 159 -4.43 -1.59 11.04
N PHE A 160 -5.53 -1.27 11.71
CA PHE A 160 -6.08 0.09 11.71
C PHE A 160 -5.30 1.07 12.59
N SER A 161 -4.64 0.61 13.65
CA SER A 161 -3.83 1.47 14.52
C SER A 161 -2.57 2.03 13.86
N THR A 162 -2.05 1.34 12.85
CA THR A 162 -0.79 1.67 12.18
C THR A 162 -0.99 2.27 10.78
N ASN A 163 -2.23 2.31 10.29
CA ASN A 163 -2.55 2.80 8.95
C ASN A 163 -3.76 3.76 9.00
N ASP A 164 -3.51 5.05 8.76
CA ASP A 164 -4.54 6.08 8.75
C ASP A 164 -5.32 6.18 7.42
N PHE A 165 -5.04 5.29 6.46
CA PHE A 165 -5.65 5.27 5.12
C PHE A 165 -6.29 3.92 4.74
N VAL A 166 -5.94 2.81 5.40
CA VAL A 166 -6.62 1.53 5.11
C VAL A 166 -8.02 1.62 5.67
N LYS A 167 -9.03 1.38 4.83
CA LYS A 167 -10.45 1.49 5.17
C LYS A 167 -11.11 0.12 5.34
N TYR A 168 -10.66 -0.86 4.57
CA TYR A 168 -11.14 -2.23 4.59
C TYR A 168 -9.96 -3.20 4.82
N VAL A 169 -10.13 -4.14 5.75
CA VAL A 169 -9.15 -5.21 5.98
C VAL A 169 -9.86 -6.55 5.85
N VAL A 170 -9.35 -7.43 4.99
CA VAL A 170 -9.86 -8.80 4.82
C VAL A 170 -8.84 -9.79 5.37
N VAL A 171 -9.26 -10.64 6.30
CA VAL A 171 -8.41 -11.68 6.88
C VAL A 171 -8.80 -13.03 6.26
N VAL A 172 -7.84 -13.78 5.73
CA VAL A 172 -8.07 -15.04 5.00
C VAL A 172 -7.06 -16.12 5.42
N ASN A 173 -7.29 -17.38 5.06
CA ASN A 173 -6.32 -18.46 5.24
C ASN A 173 -5.29 -18.56 4.09
N GLU A 174 -4.27 -19.38 4.30
CA GLU A 174 -3.15 -19.63 3.37
C GLU A 174 -3.52 -20.18 1.98
N ASP A 175 -4.75 -20.68 1.81
CA ASP A 175 -5.24 -21.20 0.53
C ASP A 175 -5.89 -20.14 -0.37
N VAL A 176 -5.84 -18.87 0.05
CA VAL A 176 -6.32 -17.70 -0.71
C VAL A 176 -5.12 -16.87 -1.15
N ASP A 177 -5.03 -16.59 -2.46
CA ASP A 177 -4.09 -15.63 -3.00
C ASP A 177 -4.53 -14.20 -2.68
N ILE A 178 -3.85 -13.57 -1.72
CA ILE A 178 -4.17 -12.22 -1.26
C ILE A 178 -3.83 -11.12 -2.28
N ALA A 179 -3.08 -11.44 -3.34
CA ALA A 179 -2.80 -10.48 -4.42
C ALA A 179 -3.90 -10.47 -5.50
N ASP A 180 -4.73 -11.52 -5.56
CA ASP A 180 -5.83 -11.64 -6.52
C ASP A 180 -7.16 -11.16 -5.90
N PRO A 181 -7.71 -10.01 -6.35
CA PRO A 181 -9.00 -9.54 -5.88
C PRO A 181 -10.14 -10.55 -6.08
N ALA A 182 -10.10 -11.34 -7.16
CA ALA A 182 -11.12 -12.35 -7.41
C ALA A 182 -11.09 -13.45 -6.34
N ASP A 183 -9.90 -13.82 -5.86
CA ASP A 183 -9.75 -14.85 -4.84
C ASP A 183 -10.15 -14.35 -3.45
N LEU A 184 -9.87 -13.07 -3.15
CA LEU A 184 -10.41 -12.41 -1.96
C LEU A 184 -11.94 -12.37 -1.96
N PHE A 185 -12.55 -12.00 -3.09
CA PHE A 185 -14.01 -12.02 -3.21
C PHE A 185 -14.59 -13.43 -3.09
N TRP A 186 -13.90 -14.45 -3.59
CA TRP A 186 -14.30 -15.84 -3.39
C TRP A 186 -14.31 -16.23 -1.91
N ALA A 187 -13.23 -15.91 -1.18
CA ALA A 187 -13.15 -16.17 0.26
C ALA A 187 -14.28 -15.45 1.01
N MET A 188 -14.49 -14.16 0.72
CA MET A 188 -15.59 -13.39 1.29
C MET A 188 -16.96 -14.00 0.98
N SER A 189 -17.18 -14.49 -0.24
CA SER A 189 -18.48 -15.03 -0.66
C SER A 189 -18.81 -16.38 -0.02
N THR A 190 -17.79 -17.14 0.42
CA THR A 190 -17.96 -18.54 0.83
C THR A 190 -17.62 -18.82 2.29
N ARG A 191 -16.95 -17.88 2.97
CA ARG A 191 -16.47 -18.05 4.36
C ARG A 191 -17.03 -17.04 5.35
N VAL A 192 -17.73 -16.02 4.87
CA VAL A 192 -18.22 -14.92 5.72
C VAL A 192 -19.71 -15.07 5.99
N ASP A 193 -20.08 -15.05 7.26
CA ASP A 193 -21.43 -14.73 7.73
C ASP A 193 -21.44 -13.25 8.15
N PRO A 194 -22.08 -12.35 7.38
CA PRO A 194 -21.97 -10.91 7.61
C PRO A 194 -22.40 -10.45 9.01
N GLY A 195 -23.33 -11.16 9.66
CA GLY A 195 -23.78 -10.79 11.01
C GLY A 195 -22.74 -11.07 12.11
N ARG A 196 -21.78 -11.96 11.84
CA ARG A 196 -20.75 -12.41 12.78
C ARG A 196 -19.37 -11.85 12.43
N ASP A 197 -19.04 -11.82 11.14
CA ASP A 197 -17.66 -11.72 10.67
C ASP A 197 -17.30 -10.32 10.13
N PHE A 198 -18.24 -9.37 10.14
CA PHE A 198 -17.98 -7.95 9.89
C PHE A 198 -17.73 -7.21 11.21
N HIS A 199 -16.59 -6.53 11.29
CA HIS A 199 -16.17 -5.75 12.45
C HIS A 199 -16.07 -4.28 12.07
N ILE A 200 -16.92 -3.44 12.66
CA ILE A 200 -16.94 -2.00 12.40
C ILE A 200 -16.12 -1.27 13.47
N PHE A 201 -15.18 -0.44 13.02
CA PHE A 201 -14.36 0.45 13.83
C PHE A 201 -14.79 1.89 13.57
N PRO A 202 -15.62 2.49 14.43
CA PRO A 202 -16.24 3.76 14.14
C PRO A 202 -15.29 4.95 14.32
N GLN A 203 -15.53 6.02 13.55
CA GLN A 203 -14.93 7.35 13.75
C GLN A 203 -13.38 7.36 13.78
N MET A 204 -12.76 6.58 12.91
CA MET A 204 -11.31 6.55 12.76
C MET A 204 -10.83 7.61 11.76
N ARG A 205 -9.57 8.03 11.90
CA ARG A 205 -8.89 8.90 10.94
C ARG A 205 -8.83 8.22 9.57
N GLU A 206 -9.08 9.02 8.54
CA GLU A 206 -9.06 8.59 7.14
C GLU A 206 -8.23 9.55 6.28
N ASP A 207 -7.83 9.03 5.14
CA ASP A 207 -7.16 9.72 4.06
C ASP A 207 -7.86 11.01 3.63
N ALA A 208 -7.08 12.08 3.43
CA ALA A 208 -7.58 13.34 2.90
C ALA A 208 -8.03 13.25 1.44
N LEU A 209 -7.62 12.21 0.71
CA LEU A 209 -7.95 12.00 -0.69
C LEU A 209 -9.09 11.00 -0.91
N ASP A 210 -9.63 10.36 0.13
CA ASP A 210 -10.86 9.57 0.01
C ASP A 210 -12.05 10.54 -0.19
N PRO A 211 -12.68 10.57 -1.39
CA PRO A 211 -13.76 11.51 -1.68
C PRO A 211 -15.06 11.18 -0.93
N SER A 212 -15.17 9.99 -0.33
CA SER A 212 -16.37 9.55 0.37
C SER A 212 -16.43 10.00 1.84
N THR A 213 -15.39 10.66 2.34
CA THR A 213 -15.26 10.98 3.76
C THR A 213 -14.78 12.43 3.98
N ASN A 214 -14.85 12.90 5.22
CA ASN A 214 -14.26 14.17 5.62
C ASN A 214 -13.07 13.93 6.57
N ARG A 215 -12.14 13.05 6.16
CA ARG A 215 -10.94 12.62 6.94
C ARG A 215 -11.25 11.84 8.22
N VAL A 216 -12.51 11.50 8.43
CA VAL A 216 -13.00 10.64 9.48
C VAL A 216 -14.02 9.71 8.86
N CYS A 217 -13.90 8.41 9.11
CA CYS A 217 -14.87 7.43 8.66
C CYS A 217 -14.90 6.21 9.59
N ASP A 218 -15.89 5.38 9.37
CA ASP A 218 -15.90 4.04 9.93
C ASP A 218 -15.04 3.12 9.04
N LYS A 219 -14.28 2.24 9.67
CA LYS A 219 -13.44 1.24 9.01
C LYS A 219 -14.03 -0.15 9.22
N VAL A 220 -13.79 -1.06 8.29
CA VAL A 220 -14.40 -2.40 8.31
C VAL A 220 -13.33 -3.48 8.22
N GLY A 221 -13.27 -4.31 9.24
CA GLY A 221 -12.57 -5.58 9.21
C GLY A 221 -13.52 -6.71 8.81
N ILE A 222 -13.04 -7.65 8.00
CA ILE A 222 -13.82 -8.79 7.50
C ILE A 222 -13.02 -10.06 7.80
N ASP A 223 -13.56 -10.92 8.65
CA ASP A 223 -13.00 -12.27 8.88
C ASP A 223 -13.53 -13.23 7.82
N ALA A 224 -12.73 -13.47 6.78
CA ALA A 224 -12.99 -14.46 5.74
C ALA A 224 -12.13 -15.73 5.94
N SER A 225 -11.69 -15.99 7.18
CA SER A 225 -11.02 -17.23 7.54
C SER A 225 -12.03 -18.35 7.83
N VAL A 226 -11.59 -19.60 7.68
CA VAL A 226 -12.40 -20.78 8.00
C VAL A 226 -12.62 -20.81 9.51
N PRO A 227 -13.89 -20.93 9.98
CA PRO A 227 -14.18 -21.02 11.41
C PRO A 227 -13.40 -22.16 12.07
N LEU A 228 -12.86 -21.91 13.26
CA LEU A 228 -11.99 -22.87 13.95
C LEU A 228 -12.78 -24.01 14.63
N ASP A 229 -14.11 -23.87 14.74
CA ASP A 229 -15.02 -24.80 15.42
C ASP A 229 -15.73 -25.79 14.48
N VAL A 230 -15.41 -25.77 13.18
CA VAL A 230 -15.99 -26.64 12.15
C VAL A 230 -14.96 -27.56 11.51
N ASP A 231 -15.42 -28.59 10.81
CA ASP A 231 -14.56 -29.44 10.00
C ASP A 231 -14.05 -28.68 8.76
N ALA A 232 -12.78 -28.24 8.82
CA ALA A 232 -12.12 -27.49 7.75
C ALA A 232 -12.15 -28.18 6.37
N ARG A 233 -12.38 -29.50 6.32
CA ARG A 233 -12.53 -30.23 5.04
C ARG A 233 -13.73 -29.73 4.22
N GLY A 234 -14.77 -29.21 4.88
CA GLY A 234 -15.93 -28.59 4.21
C GLY A 234 -15.57 -27.34 3.38
N PHE A 235 -14.41 -26.73 3.64
CA PHE A 235 -13.93 -25.51 2.98
C PHE A 235 -12.78 -25.78 2.00
N THR A 236 -12.45 -27.05 1.75
CA THR A 236 -11.37 -27.43 0.85
C THR A 236 -11.72 -27.02 -0.59
N ARG A 237 -10.82 -26.27 -1.22
CA ARG A 237 -10.97 -25.85 -2.62
C ARG A 237 -10.97 -27.06 -3.55
N THR A 238 -11.82 -27.00 -4.58
CA THR A 238 -11.77 -27.98 -5.67
C THR A 238 -10.45 -27.85 -6.41
N ARG A 239 -9.91 -28.98 -6.87
CA ARG A 239 -8.64 -29.03 -7.60
C ARG A 239 -8.73 -30.03 -8.74
N ILE A 240 -8.04 -29.73 -9.83
CA ILE A 240 -7.81 -30.69 -10.91
C ILE A 240 -6.61 -31.57 -10.50
N PRO A 241 -6.78 -32.90 -10.36
CA PRO A 241 -5.67 -33.77 -9.98
C PRO A 241 -4.51 -33.67 -10.98
N ASN A 242 -3.29 -33.52 -10.47
CA ASN A 242 -2.05 -33.41 -11.25
C ASN A 242 -1.93 -32.17 -12.16
N LEU A 243 -2.70 -31.10 -11.93
CA LEU A 243 -2.62 -29.87 -12.72
C LEU A 243 -1.20 -29.28 -12.73
N ASP A 244 -0.51 -29.35 -11.60
CA ASP A 244 0.89 -28.95 -11.39
C ASP A 244 1.88 -29.70 -12.29
N LYS A 245 1.50 -30.89 -12.78
CA LYS A 245 2.31 -31.71 -13.69
C LYS A 245 2.02 -31.41 -15.16
N ILE A 246 1.00 -30.61 -15.47
CA ILE A 246 0.63 -30.23 -16.83
C ILE A 246 1.36 -28.95 -17.20
N ASN A 247 2.16 -29.00 -18.26
CA ASN A 247 2.73 -27.80 -18.89
C ASN A 247 1.89 -27.44 -20.11
N LEU A 248 1.04 -26.41 -19.99
CA LEU A 248 0.14 -25.97 -21.05
C LEU A 248 0.89 -25.54 -22.33
N ALA A 249 2.09 -24.96 -22.21
CA ALA A 249 2.87 -24.50 -23.36
C ALA A 249 3.17 -25.64 -24.35
N LYS A 250 3.44 -26.85 -23.84
CA LYS A 250 3.67 -28.05 -24.67
C LYS A 250 2.49 -28.43 -25.56
N TYR A 251 1.28 -28.01 -25.21
CA TYR A 251 0.06 -28.30 -25.95
C TYR A 251 -0.36 -27.13 -26.85
N LEU A 252 0.15 -25.93 -26.58
CA LEU A 252 -0.10 -24.73 -27.39
C LEU A 252 0.90 -24.56 -28.54
N GLU A 253 2.11 -25.13 -28.44
CA GLU A 253 3.08 -25.18 -29.56
C GLU A 253 2.54 -25.84 -30.83
N ALA A 254 1.52 -26.70 -30.71
CA ALA A 254 0.84 -27.29 -31.88
C ALA A 254 -0.11 -26.31 -32.59
N PHE A 255 -0.36 -25.11 -32.03
CA PHE A 255 -1.29 -24.10 -32.53
C PHE A 255 -0.61 -22.74 -32.86
N LEU A 256 0.70 -22.62 -32.65
CA LEU A 256 1.54 -21.49 -33.07
C LEU A 256 2.46 -21.91 -34.22
#